data_AF-A0A7K1X2X1-F1
#
_entry.id   AF-A0A7K1X2X1-F1
#
_cell.length_a   1.000
_cell.length_b   1.000
_cell.length_c   1.000
_cell.angle_alpha   90.00
_cell.angle_beta   90.00
_cell.angle_gamma   90.00
#
_symmetry.space_group_name_H-M   'P 1'
#
loop_
_entity.id
_entity.type
_entity.pdbx_description
1 polymer ?
#
loop_
_entity_poly.entity_id
_entity_poly.type
_entity_poly.pdbx_seq_one_letter_code
_entity_poly.pdbx_strand_id
1 'polypeptide(L)'
;AALSCGTIADAIKLESIYSVPNVTCGATQCPVIFVTGNNTSNATITKTALSIVPGASTAKFVSTVNNDVVVKYTIANTGTIASYAPIVVDFFNDINKDGLYTTGEPILYTQTINNGDATIPANGTSPEQTTAVFTMPESGICNVTAAIRLVNNNQICADSATLIPINFEAAQTTFTVCGKTNVTLGNLSNGATVSWSPATYLSATDISNPVFNYSGPALTAATDFVYTAT
;
A
#
# COMPACT_ATOMS: atom_id res chain seq x y z
N ALA A 1 18.09 19.33 5.71
CA ALA A 1 17.08 19.41 4.64
C ALA A 1 17.13 18.10 3.86
N ALA A 2 16.02 17.38 3.72
CA ALA A 2 15.98 16.22 2.84
C ALA A 2 16.04 16.72 1.39
N LEU A 3 17.00 16.23 0.60
CA LEU A 3 17.09 16.59 -0.81
C LEU A 3 15.90 15.97 -1.56
N SER A 4 15.17 16.81 -2.30
CA SER A 4 14.14 16.37 -3.24
C SER A 4 14.80 15.63 -4.39
N CYS A 5 14.14 14.59 -4.89
CA CYS A 5 14.63 13.88 -6.07
C CYS A 5 14.56 14.75 -7.33
N GLY A 6 15.36 14.37 -8.33
CA GLY A 6 15.43 15.03 -9.61
C GLY A 6 16.71 15.83 -9.80
N THR A 7 16.75 16.59 -10.89
CA THR A 7 17.90 17.39 -11.27
C THR A 7 17.82 18.75 -10.62
N ILE A 8 18.76 19.04 -9.73
CA ILE A 8 18.99 20.35 -9.17
C ILE A 8 19.90 21.09 -10.14
N ALA A 9 19.35 22.08 -10.84
CA ALA A 9 20.11 22.91 -11.77
C ALA A 9 21.12 23.77 -10.99
N ASP A 10 22.31 23.96 -11.57
CA ASP A 10 23.38 24.79 -11.00
C ASP A 10 23.77 24.45 -9.55
N ALA A 11 23.55 23.19 -9.14
CA ALA A 11 23.80 22.71 -7.78
C ALA A 11 25.27 22.84 -7.35
N ILE A 12 26.19 22.78 -8.32
CA ILE A 12 27.62 22.91 -8.10
C ILE A 12 28.07 24.19 -8.79
N LYS A 13 28.49 25.17 -8.00
CA LYS A 13 29.08 26.42 -8.50
C LYS A 13 30.54 26.49 -8.08
N LEU A 14 31.45 26.47 -9.06
CA LEU A 14 32.86 26.72 -8.80
C LEU A 14 33.19 28.16 -9.22
N GLU A 15 33.67 28.96 -8.26
CA GLU A 15 34.18 30.31 -8.50
C GLU A 15 35.68 30.30 -8.20
N SER A 16 36.51 30.51 -9.22
CA SER A 16 37.93 30.79 -9.01
C SER A 16 38.14 32.30 -8.97
N ILE A 17 38.38 32.83 -7.77
CA ILE A 17 38.73 34.23 -7.56
C ILE A 17 40.25 34.33 -7.47
N TYR A 18 40.89 35.00 -8.43
CA TYR A 18 42.32 35.30 -8.37
C TYR A 18 42.49 36.80 -8.10
N SER A 19 43.04 37.13 -6.93
CA SER A 19 43.41 38.50 -6.57
C SER A 19 44.91 38.66 -6.82
N VAL A 20 45.28 39.55 -7.74
CA VAL A 20 46.68 39.92 -7.94
C VAL A 20 47.00 41.12 -7.06
N PRO A 21 47.77 40.98 -5.97
CA PRO A 21 48.21 42.14 -5.21
C PRO A 21 49.19 42.97 -6.06
N ASN A 22 49.18 44.29 -5.85
CA ASN A 22 50.11 45.26 -6.45
C ASN A 22 49.94 45.55 -7.95
N VAL A 23 48.72 45.53 -8.49
CA VAL A 23 48.48 46.09 -9.83
C VAL A 23 48.50 47.62 -9.77
N THR A 24 49.24 48.28 -10.66
CA THR A 24 49.32 49.74 -10.74
C THR A 24 48.48 50.26 -11.90
N CYS A 25 47.46 51.06 -11.61
CA CYS A 25 46.69 51.79 -12.62
C CYS A 25 47.18 53.25 -12.65
N GLY A 26 48.25 53.49 -13.41
CA GLY A 26 48.97 54.77 -13.38
C GLY A 26 49.91 54.86 -12.16
N ALA A 27 49.91 55.99 -11.45
CA ALA A 27 50.80 56.24 -10.30
C ALA A 27 50.29 55.66 -8.95
N THR A 28 49.11 55.01 -8.94
CA THR A 28 48.46 54.51 -7.71
C THR A 28 48.24 53.00 -7.81
N GLN A 29 48.48 52.27 -6.72
CA GLN A 29 48.14 50.85 -6.64
C GLN A 29 46.63 50.67 -6.50
N CYS A 30 46.06 49.77 -7.30
CA CYS A 30 44.65 49.43 -7.27
C CYS A 30 44.52 47.89 -7.19
N PRO A 31 43.72 47.34 -6.27
CA PRO A 31 43.41 45.92 -6.29
C PRO A 31 42.56 45.61 -7.53
N VAL A 32 43.02 44.67 -8.36
CA VAL A 32 42.24 44.15 -9.50
C VAL A 32 41.81 42.73 -9.18
N ILE A 33 40.50 42.49 -9.25
CA ILE A 33 39.89 41.17 -9.09
C ILE A 33 39.61 40.62 -10.49
N PHE A 34 40.16 39.46 -10.80
CA PHE A 34 39.81 38.72 -12.01
C PHE A 34 38.91 37.54 -11.63
N VAL A 35 37.72 37.48 -12.22
CA VAL A 35 36.86 36.28 -12.19
C VAL A 35 37.08 35.56 -13.51
N THR A 36 37.79 34.42 -13.47
CA THR A 36 38.29 33.76 -14.69
C THR A 36 37.41 32.60 -15.17
N GLY A 37 36.33 32.26 -14.46
CA GLY A 37 35.31 31.34 -14.94
C GLY A 37 34.23 31.07 -13.92
N ASN A 38 33.00 30.93 -14.40
CA ASN A 38 31.91 30.27 -13.69
C ASN A 38 31.63 28.93 -14.40
N ASN A 39 31.68 27.84 -13.66
CA ASN A 39 31.14 26.58 -14.17
C ASN A 39 30.03 26.16 -13.23
N THR A 40 28.83 26.03 -13.78
CA THR A 40 27.69 25.47 -13.07
C THR A 40 27.43 24.07 -13.60
N SER A 41 27.22 23.13 -12.69
CA SER A 41 26.84 21.78 -13.05
C SER A 41 25.60 21.36 -12.28
N ASN A 42 24.79 20.56 -12.94
CA ASN A 42 23.59 19.99 -12.38
C ASN A 42 23.95 18.80 -11.48
N ALA A 43 23.20 18.61 -10.40
CA ALA A 43 23.25 17.39 -9.60
C ALA A 43 21.94 16.64 -9.73
N THR A 44 21.98 15.35 -10.06
CA THR A 44 20.78 14.50 -10.09
C THR A 44 20.72 13.67 -8.82
N ILE A 45 19.64 13.86 -8.06
CA ILE A 45 19.35 13.08 -6.86
C ILE A 45 18.42 11.93 -7.26
N THR A 46 18.97 10.72 -7.26
CA THR A 46 18.23 9.48 -7.44
C THR A 46 18.11 8.78 -6.09
N LYS A 47 16.92 8.28 -5.76
CA LYS A 47 16.70 7.43 -4.58
C LYS A 47 16.06 6.10 -4.98
N THR A 48 15.75 5.24 -4.00
CA THR A 48 15.10 3.96 -4.27
C THR A 48 13.66 4.17 -4.72
N ALA A 49 13.13 3.20 -5.47
CA ALA A 49 11.74 3.16 -5.89
C ALA A 49 11.13 1.89 -5.33
N LEU A 50 10.16 2.03 -4.43
CA LEU A 50 9.53 0.93 -3.72
C LEU A 50 8.09 0.82 -4.19
N SER A 51 7.62 -0.41 -4.42
CA SER A 51 6.22 -0.71 -4.74
C SER A 51 5.74 -1.87 -3.89
N ILE A 52 4.49 -1.79 -3.43
CA ILE A 52 3.85 -2.87 -2.67
C ILE A 52 3.34 -3.91 -3.65
N VAL A 53 3.60 -5.18 -3.35
CA VAL A 53 3.09 -6.33 -4.10
C VAL A 53 2.17 -7.11 -3.15
N PRO A 54 0.84 -7.07 -3.36
CA PRO A 54 -0.10 -7.74 -2.48
C PRO A 54 0.07 -9.26 -2.50
N GLY A 55 -0.05 -9.88 -1.33
CA GLY A 55 -0.14 -11.33 -1.15
C GLY A 55 -1.55 -11.77 -0.73
N ALA A 56 -1.67 -12.98 -0.21
CA ALA A 56 -2.96 -13.52 0.25
C ALA A 56 -3.41 -12.85 1.55
N SER A 57 -4.42 -11.98 1.46
CA SER A 57 -4.98 -11.24 2.60
C SER A 57 -6.38 -11.75 2.95
N THR A 58 -6.71 -11.77 4.25
CA THR A 58 -7.99 -12.29 4.74
C THR A 58 -8.74 -11.29 5.62
N ALA A 59 -10.07 -11.34 5.54
CA ALA A 59 -10.99 -10.65 6.44
C ALA A 59 -11.89 -11.68 7.14
N LYS A 60 -11.83 -11.72 8.46
CA LYS A 60 -12.66 -12.58 9.29
C LYS A 60 -13.81 -11.78 9.88
N PHE A 61 -15.03 -12.27 9.68
CA PHE A 61 -16.22 -11.67 10.29
C PHE A 61 -16.17 -11.79 11.81
N VAL A 62 -16.32 -10.66 12.51
CA VAL A 62 -16.38 -10.60 13.99
C VAL A 62 -17.75 -10.16 14.45
N SER A 63 -18.34 -9.17 13.78
CA SER A 63 -19.66 -8.61 14.13
C SER A 63 -20.31 -8.00 12.90
N THR A 64 -21.58 -7.61 13.03
CA THR A 64 -22.40 -7.07 11.92
C THR A 64 -21.84 -5.81 11.26
N VAL A 65 -20.85 -5.17 11.88
CA VAL A 65 -20.23 -3.94 11.38
C VAL A 65 -18.71 -4.05 11.20
N ASN A 66 -18.05 -5.04 11.80
CA ASN A 66 -16.59 -5.09 11.89
C ASN A 66 -16.02 -6.45 11.50
N ASN A 67 -14.87 -6.42 10.85
CA ASN A 67 -14.08 -7.58 10.46
C ASN A 67 -12.64 -7.45 10.97
N ASP A 68 -12.05 -8.56 11.37
CA ASP A 68 -10.63 -8.68 11.69
C ASP A 68 -9.86 -8.98 10.40
N VAL A 69 -8.92 -8.11 10.06
CA VAL A 69 -8.18 -8.16 8.80
C VAL A 69 -6.71 -8.47 9.04
N VAL A 70 -6.18 -9.38 8.21
CA VAL A 70 -4.76 -9.69 8.11
C VAL A 70 -4.33 -9.53 6.67
N VAL A 71 -3.34 -8.67 6.45
CA VAL A 71 -2.78 -8.41 5.12
C VAL A 71 -1.41 -9.03 4.99
N LYS A 72 -1.20 -9.74 3.88
CA LYS A 72 0.13 -10.23 3.47
C LYS A 72 0.60 -9.48 2.25
N TYR A 73 1.87 -9.14 2.23
CA TYR A 73 2.45 -8.38 1.12
C TYR A 73 3.97 -8.53 1.07
N THR A 74 4.55 -8.20 -0.07
CA THR A 74 6.00 -7.99 -0.22
C THR A 74 6.25 -6.58 -0.73
N ILE A 75 7.48 -6.10 -0.61
CA ILE A 75 7.91 -4.84 -1.19
C ILE A 75 8.92 -5.14 -2.27
N ALA A 76 8.62 -4.73 -3.50
CA ALA A 76 9.57 -4.77 -4.60
C ALA A 76 10.31 -3.43 -4.67
N ASN A 77 11.63 -3.50 -4.79
CA ASN A 77 12.46 -2.35 -5.14
C ASN A 77 12.64 -2.32 -6.66
N THR A 78 11.83 -1.52 -7.33
CA THR A 78 11.89 -1.32 -8.79
C THR A 78 12.97 -0.30 -9.20
N GLY A 79 13.67 0.26 -8.22
CA GLY A 79 14.74 1.24 -8.43
C GLY A 79 16.10 0.59 -8.67
N THR A 80 17.05 1.43 -9.07
CA THR A 80 18.45 1.07 -9.29
C THR A 80 19.32 1.16 -8.03
N ILE A 81 18.75 1.67 -6.93
CA ILE A 81 19.43 1.87 -5.64
C ILE A 81 18.79 0.96 -4.60
N ALA A 82 19.62 0.20 -3.89
CA ALA A 82 19.18 -0.64 -2.78
C ALA A 82 18.61 0.19 -1.62
N SER A 83 17.58 -0.34 -0.94
CA SER A 83 17.05 0.21 0.30
C SER A 83 17.77 -0.39 1.50
N TYR A 84 18.07 0.43 2.50
CA TYR A 84 18.64 0.04 3.79
C TYR A 84 17.98 0.73 4.99
N ALA A 85 17.00 1.60 4.71
CA ALA A 85 16.29 2.37 5.72
C ALA A 85 14.99 1.65 6.11
N PRO A 86 14.50 1.82 7.35
CA PRO A 86 13.16 1.34 7.72
C PRO A 86 12.10 1.83 6.74
N ILE A 87 11.16 0.95 6.40
CA ILE A 87 10.08 1.24 5.46
C ILE A 87 8.77 1.28 6.24
N VAL A 88 8.07 2.41 6.17
CA VAL A 88 6.75 2.59 6.80
C VAL A 88 5.67 2.41 5.74
N VAL A 89 4.77 1.46 5.97
CA VAL A 89 3.62 1.15 5.12
C VAL A 89 2.35 1.49 5.88
N ASP A 90 1.54 2.38 5.31
CA ASP A 90 0.26 2.80 5.87
C ASP A 90 -0.87 2.14 5.09
N PHE A 91 -1.75 1.42 5.79
CA PHE A 91 -2.98 0.86 5.25
C PHE A 91 -4.10 1.81 5.57
N PHE A 92 -4.82 2.28 4.54
CA PHE A 92 -5.90 3.23 4.68
C PHE A 92 -7.11 2.80 3.85
N ASN A 93 -8.27 3.34 4.19
CA ASN A 93 -9.48 3.17 3.40
C ASN A 93 -9.50 4.26 2.32
N ASP A 94 -9.34 3.86 1.06
CA ASP A 94 -9.34 4.73 -0.11
C ASP A 94 -10.78 5.08 -0.49
N ILE A 95 -11.30 6.16 0.10
CA ILE A 95 -12.72 6.52 0.01
C ILE A 95 -13.05 7.05 -1.40
N ASN A 96 -12.10 7.76 -2.01
CA ASN A 96 -12.31 8.40 -3.30
C ASN A 96 -11.87 7.52 -4.49
N LYS A 97 -11.20 6.39 -4.23
CA LYS A 97 -10.70 5.40 -5.19
C LYS A 97 -9.66 5.98 -6.15
N ASP A 98 -8.92 6.99 -5.74
CA ASP A 98 -7.85 7.60 -6.54
C ASP A 98 -6.50 6.91 -6.34
N GLY A 99 -6.40 5.98 -5.40
CA GLY A 99 -5.18 5.24 -5.11
C GLY A 99 -4.10 6.07 -4.42
N LEU A 100 -4.43 7.23 -3.84
CA LEU A 100 -3.50 8.09 -3.13
C LEU A 100 -4.06 8.48 -1.77
N TYR A 101 -3.21 8.45 -0.75
CA TYR A 101 -3.63 8.88 0.57
C TYR A 101 -3.91 10.39 0.60
N THR A 102 -5.11 10.75 1.04
CA THR A 102 -5.49 12.13 1.36
C THR A 102 -5.81 12.29 2.84
N THR A 103 -5.72 13.51 3.38
CA THR A 103 -5.93 13.76 4.83
C THR A 103 -7.35 13.44 5.32
N GLY A 104 -8.32 13.27 4.40
CA GLY A 104 -9.68 12.85 4.71
C GLY A 104 -9.85 11.33 4.86
N GLU A 105 -8.81 10.54 4.59
CA GLU A 105 -8.90 9.08 4.58
C GLU A 105 -8.32 8.49 5.86
N PRO A 106 -9.07 7.61 6.56
CA PRO A 106 -8.61 7.04 7.80
C PRO A 106 -7.51 6.02 7.55
N ILE A 107 -6.37 6.21 8.23
CA ILE A 107 -5.34 5.18 8.35
C ILE A 107 -5.87 4.13 9.32
N LEU A 108 -5.95 2.89 8.84
CA LEU A 108 -6.46 1.73 9.55
C LEU A 108 -5.35 1.03 10.34
N TYR A 109 -4.16 0.96 9.74
CA TYR A 109 -3.00 0.31 10.34
C TYR A 109 -1.70 0.85 9.74
N THR A 110 -0.65 0.92 10.54
CA THR A 110 0.69 1.29 10.08
C THR A 110 1.67 0.19 10.45
N GLN A 111 2.41 -0.32 9.46
CA GLN A 111 3.52 -1.23 9.66
C GLN A 111 4.84 -0.52 9.46
N THR A 112 5.82 -0.79 10.32
CA THR A 112 7.22 -0.44 10.06
C THR A 112 8.04 -1.71 9.86
N ILE A 113 8.67 -1.82 8.69
CA ILE A 113 9.61 -2.90 8.34
C ILE A 113 11.01 -2.41 8.72
N ASN A 114 11.73 -3.22 9.49
CA ASN A 114 13.03 -2.86 10.06
C ASN A 114 14.10 -3.90 9.70
N ASN A 115 15.36 -3.54 9.93
CA ASN A 115 16.51 -4.46 9.86
C ASN A 115 16.66 -5.14 8.48
N GLY A 116 16.97 -6.44 8.47
CA GLY A 116 17.24 -7.22 7.26
C GLY A 116 16.09 -7.22 6.26
N ASP A 117 14.84 -7.14 6.73
CA ASP A 117 13.66 -7.15 5.87
C ASP A 117 13.46 -5.83 5.11
N ALA A 118 14.00 -4.73 5.65
CA ALA A 118 14.04 -3.43 4.99
C ALA A 118 15.26 -3.28 4.05
N THR A 119 16.19 -4.24 4.08
CA THR A 119 17.37 -4.29 3.22
C THR A 119 17.03 -4.96 1.89
N ILE A 120 16.55 -4.17 0.93
CA ILE A 120 16.07 -4.67 -0.36
C ILE A 120 17.06 -4.25 -1.46
N PRO A 121 17.79 -5.20 -2.08
CA PRO A 121 18.67 -4.92 -3.21
C PRO A 121 17.94 -4.20 -4.35
N ALA A 122 18.70 -3.54 -5.23
CA ALA A 122 18.14 -2.99 -6.48
C ALA A 122 17.51 -4.11 -7.31
N ASN A 123 16.29 -3.89 -7.81
CA ASN A 123 15.46 -4.92 -8.48
C ASN A 123 15.16 -6.16 -7.61
N GLY A 124 15.33 -6.06 -6.29
CA GLY A 124 15.04 -7.12 -5.33
C GLY A 124 13.64 -7.02 -4.74
N THR A 125 13.27 -8.03 -3.96
CA THR A 125 12.00 -8.10 -3.24
C THR A 125 12.26 -8.43 -1.77
N SER A 126 11.49 -7.82 -0.86
CA SER A 126 11.53 -8.14 0.57
C SER A 126 11.01 -9.56 0.83
N PRO A 127 11.33 -10.15 2.01
CA PRO A 127 10.55 -11.25 2.55
C PRO A 127 9.06 -10.88 2.69
N GLU A 128 8.17 -11.88 2.67
CA GLU A 128 6.74 -11.68 2.91
C GLU A 128 6.50 -11.09 4.30
N GLN A 129 5.77 -9.99 4.33
CA GLN A 129 5.32 -9.30 5.53
C GLN A 129 3.87 -9.71 5.82
N THR A 130 3.55 -9.84 7.10
CA THR A 130 2.19 -10.08 7.59
C THR A 130 1.86 -9.03 8.63
N THR A 131 0.72 -8.36 8.49
CA THR A 131 0.26 -7.39 9.48
C THR A 131 -0.16 -8.07 10.77
N ALA A 132 -0.15 -7.32 11.88
CA ALA A 132 -1.00 -7.69 13.00
C ALA A 132 -2.48 -7.63 12.57
N VAL A 133 -3.34 -8.28 13.34
CA VAL A 133 -4.79 -8.18 13.12
C VAL A 133 -5.23 -6.74 13.40
N PHE A 134 -5.93 -6.13 12.46
CA PHE A 134 -6.56 -4.83 12.64
C PHE A 134 -8.03 -4.89 12.22
N THR A 135 -8.86 -4.07 12.86
CA THR A 135 -10.30 -4.11 12.66
C THR A 135 -10.75 -3.04 11.67
N MET A 136 -11.71 -3.38 10.80
CA MET A 136 -12.32 -2.39 9.91
C MET A 136 -13.79 -2.68 9.58
N PRO A 137 -14.52 -1.66 9.09
CA PRO A 137 -15.89 -1.84 8.61
C PRO A 137 -15.95 -2.70 7.35
N GLU A 138 -17.00 -3.51 7.23
CA GLU A 138 -17.19 -4.34 6.02
C GLU A 138 -17.27 -3.51 4.74
N SER A 139 -17.90 -2.34 4.81
CA SER A 139 -18.03 -1.40 3.69
C SER A 139 -16.70 -0.83 3.18
N GLY A 140 -15.60 -1.00 3.94
CA GLY A 140 -14.27 -0.50 3.58
C GLY A 140 -13.33 -1.58 3.03
N ILE A 141 -13.68 -2.87 3.10
CA ILE A 141 -12.76 -3.98 2.79
C ILE A 141 -12.28 -3.94 1.34
N CYS A 142 -13.17 -3.59 0.40
CA CYS A 142 -12.84 -3.56 -1.02
C CYS A 142 -12.02 -2.33 -1.44
N ASN A 143 -11.80 -1.38 -0.53
CA ASN A 143 -11.09 -0.13 -0.80
C ASN A 143 -9.81 0.00 0.04
N VAL A 144 -9.32 -1.10 0.63
CA VAL A 144 -8.10 -1.06 1.42
C VAL A 144 -6.91 -0.88 0.50
N THR A 145 -6.22 0.24 0.65
CA THR A 145 -5.02 0.57 -0.11
C THR A 145 -3.84 0.66 0.85
N ALA A 146 -2.71 0.07 0.46
CA ALA A 146 -1.46 0.20 1.17
C ALA A 146 -0.61 1.28 0.48
N ALA A 147 -0.01 2.19 1.25
CA ALA A 147 0.85 3.23 0.74
C ALA A 147 2.20 3.30 1.46
N ILE A 148 3.25 3.51 0.67
CA ILE A 148 4.57 3.96 1.10
C ILE A 148 4.64 5.47 0.83
N ARG A 149 4.40 6.27 1.86
CA ARG A 149 4.35 7.74 1.73
C ARG A 149 5.72 8.37 1.96
N LEU A 150 6.07 9.36 1.14
CA LEU A 150 7.32 10.12 1.19
C LEU A 150 7.54 10.77 2.55
N VAL A 151 6.46 11.25 3.20
CA VAL A 151 6.52 11.89 4.52
C VAL A 151 7.11 10.98 5.60
N ASN A 152 6.91 9.66 5.48
CA ASN A 152 7.43 8.65 6.42
C ASN A 152 8.63 7.87 5.85
N ASN A 153 8.95 8.05 4.57
CA ASN A 153 9.94 7.27 3.83
C ASN A 153 10.86 8.19 3.02
N ASN A 154 11.84 8.81 3.68
CA ASN A 154 12.74 9.76 3.03
C ASN A 154 13.63 9.15 1.92
N GLN A 155 13.69 7.83 1.84
CA GLN A 155 14.42 7.05 0.84
C GLN A 155 13.70 6.94 -0.51
N ILE A 156 12.44 7.35 -0.64
CA ILE A 156 11.73 7.37 -1.94
C ILE A 156 11.63 8.79 -2.52
N CYS A 157 11.18 8.88 -3.77
CA CYS A 157 11.02 10.15 -4.49
C CYS A 157 9.58 10.61 -4.63
N ALA A 158 8.63 9.68 -4.58
CA ALA A 158 7.20 9.92 -4.70
C ALA A 158 6.48 8.84 -3.90
N ASP A 159 5.25 9.13 -3.50
CA ASP A 159 4.38 8.15 -2.85
C ASP A 159 4.15 6.96 -3.79
N SER A 160 4.08 5.78 -3.21
CA SER A 160 3.65 4.56 -3.90
C SER A 160 2.46 3.99 -3.16
N ALA A 161 1.44 3.56 -3.90
CA ALA A 161 0.23 3.00 -3.32
C ALA A 161 -0.29 1.86 -4.18
N THR A 162 -0.94 0.89 -3.55
CA THR A 162 -1.46 -0.30 -4.22
C THR A 162 -2.69 -0.83 -3.48
N LEU A 163 -3.76 -1.07 -4.24
CA LEU A 163 -4.98 -1.70 -3.74
C LEU A 163 -4.67 -3.12 -3.25
N ILE A 164 -5.14 -3.46 -2.05
CA ILE A 164 -4.97 -4.77 -1.45
C ILE A 164 -6.24 -5.59 -1.68
N PRO A 165 -6.20 -6.66 -2.50
CA PRO A 165 -7.31 -7.59 -2.59
C PRO A 165 -7.41 -8.39 -1.29
N ILE A 166 -8.54 -8.26 -0.60
CA ILE A 166 -8.83 -8.96 0.65
C ILE A 166 -9.95 -9.96 0.41
N ASN A 167 -9.71 -11.21 0.80
CA ASN A 167 -10.70 -12.28 0.69
C ASN A 167 -11.37 -12.50 2.05
N PHE A 168 -12.70 -12.65 2.07
CA PHE A 168 -13.38 -13.03 3.30
C PHE A 168 -13.06 -14.48 3.67
N GLU A 169 -12.76 -14.73 4.95
CA GLU A 169 -12.67 -16.08 5.48
C GLU A 169 -14.06 -16.72 5.49
N ALA A 170 -14.13 -17.98 5.06
CA ALA A 170 -15.37 -18.73 5.12
C ALA A 170 -15.83 -18.90 6.56
N ALA A 171 -17.05 -18.44 6.88
CA ALA A 171 -17.64 -18.58 8.21
C ALA A 171 -17.83 -20.06 8.63
N GLN A 172 -18.11 -20.92 7.65
CA GLN A 172 -18.11 -22.38 7.76
C GLN A 172 -17.69 -22.96 6.41
N THR A 173 -16.77 -23.94 6.41
CA THR A 173 -16.27 -24.55 5.17
C THR A 173 -17.05 -25.82 4.79
N THR A 174 -17.71 -26.47 5.75
CA THR A 174 -18.60 -27.62 5.51
C THR A 174 -19.67 -27.71 6.59
N PHE A 175 -20.90 -28.08 6.20
CA PHE A 175 -21.97 -28.44 7.13
C PHE A 175 -22.83 -29.54 6.49
N THR A 176 -23.26 -30.51 7.30
CA THR A 176 -24.16 -31.57 6.86
C THR A 176 -25.58 -31.20 7.23
N VAL A 177 -26.45 -31.04 6.24
CA VAL A 177 -27.87 -30.74 6.47
C VAL A 177 -28.69 -32.02 6.35
N CYS A 178 -29.42 -32.37 7.41
CA CYS A 178 -30.47 -33.37 7.30
C CYS A 178 -31.64 -32.78 6.50
N GLY A 179 -32.21 -33.54 5.56
CA GLY A 179 -33.31 -33.06 4.73
C GLY A 179 -34.43 -32.41 5.56
N LYS A 180 -34.95 -31.26 5.07
CA LYS A 180 -35.95 -30.39 5.72
C LYS A 180 -35.45 -29.55 6.90
N THR A 181 -34.14 -29.54 7.16
CA THR A 181 -33.54 -28.61 8.12
C THR A 181 -33.03 -27.39 7.37
N ASN A 182 -33.35 -26.20 7.88
CA ASN A 182 -32.87 -24.96 7.33
C ASN A 182 -31.54 -24.58 8.00
N VAL A 183 -30.56 -24.14 7.21
CA VAL A 183 -29.26 -23.66 7.73
C VAL A 183 -29.03 -22.26 7.23
N THR A 184 -28.74 -21.32 8.13
CA THR A 184 -28.32 -19.97 7.74
C THR A 184 -26.86 -20.03 7.30
N LEU A 185 -26.58 -19.58 6.08
CA LEU A 185 -25.23 -19.44 5.56
C LEU A 185 -24.72 -18.04 5.85
N GLY A 186 -23.40 -17.86 5.88
CA GLY A 186 -22.79 -16.54 6.07
C GLY A 186 -23.09 -15.90 7.42
N ASN A 187 -22.86 -14.58 7.51
CA ASN A 187 -23.13 -13.78 8.69
C ASN A 187 -23.94 -12.53 8.31
N LEU A 188 -24.69 -11.97 9.26
CA LEU A 188 -25.45 -10.74 9.03
C LEU A 188 -24.48 -9.57 8.82
N SER A 189 -24.55 -8.92 7.66
CA SER A 189 -23.77 -7.76 7.25
C SER A 189 -24.73 -6.66 6.81
N ASN A 190 -24.39 -5.41 7.11
CA ASN A 190 -25.12 -4.23 6.65
C ASN A 190 -24.26 -3.26 5.84
N GLY A 191 -23.02 -3.64 5.50
CA GLY A 191 -22.01 -2.73 4.98
C GLY A 191 -21.62 -2.94 3.51
N ALA A 192 -21.73 -4.17 3.00
CA ALA A 192 -21.33 -4.50 1.63
C ALA A 192 -22.54 -4.84 0.75
N THR A 193 -22.41 -4.59 -0.56
CA THR A 193 -23.33 -5.20 -1.53
C THR A 193 -22.85 -6.62 -1.77
N VAL A 194 -23.75 -7.61 -1.66
CA VAL A 194 -23.36 -9.02 -1.66
C VAL A 194 -24.08 -9.81 -2.73
N SER A 195 -23.45 -10.91 -3.16
CA SER A 195 -24.05 -11.88 -4.06
C SER A 195 -23.62 -13.30 -3.70
N TRP A 196 -24.53 -14.26 -3.89
CA TRP A 196 -24.30 -15.69 -3.72
C TRP A 196 -24.54 -16.44 -5.03
N SER A 197 -23.67 -17.41 -5.32
CA SER A 197 -23.84 -18.35 -6.43
C SER A 197 -23.43 -19.77 -6.02
N PRO A 198 -24.18 -20.82 -6.38
CA PRO A 198 -25.44 -20.79 -7.12
C PRO A 198 -26.63 -20.30 -6.26
N ALA A 199 -27.69 -19.83 -6.92
CA ALA A 199 -28.93 -19.42 -6.24
C ALA A 199 -29.74 -20.60 -5.68
N THR A 200 -29.45 -21.80 -6.15
CA THR A 200 -30.23 -23.00 -5.84
C THR A 200 -30.27 -23.26 -4.34
N TYR A 201 -31.48 -23.46 -3.81
CA TYR A 201 -31.74 -23.73 -2.39
C TYR A 201 -31.52 -22.54 -1.45
N LEU A 202 -31.11 -21.36 -1.92
CA LEU A 202 -30.98 -20.18 -1.08
C LEU A 202 -32.29 -19.39 -1.02
N SER A 203 -32.61 -18.83 0.14
CA SER A 203 -33.76 -17.95 0.33
C SER A 203 -33.66 -16.65 -0.46
N ALA A 204 -32.44 -16.16 -0.68
CA ALA A 204 -32.11 -14.96 -1.42
C ALA A 204 -30.63 -15.02 -1.81
N THR A 205 -30.25 -14.34 -2.89
CA THR A 205 -28.86 -14.31 -3.37
C THR A 205 -28.16 -12.99 -3.08
N ASP A 206 -28.88 -11.99 -2.59
CA ASP A 206 -28.46 -10.59 -2.42
C ASP A 206 -28.43 -10.15 -0.95
N ILE A 207 -28.51 -11.11 -0.01
CA ILE A 207 -28.36 -10.88 1.43
C ILE A 207 -27.15 -11.64 1.95
N SER A 208 -26.53 -11.15 3.01
CA SER A 208 -25.26 -11.71 3.51
C SER A 208 -25.43 -13.01 4.29
N ASN A 209 -26.64 -13.26 4.80
CA ASN A 209 -26.98 -14.43 5.59
C ASN A 209 -28.19 -15.22 5.04
N PRO A 210 -28.13 -15.73 3.80
CA PRO A 210 -29.25 -16.45 3.22
C PRO A 210 -29.49 -17.77 3.94
N VAL A 211 -30.74 -18.24 3.90
CA VAL A 211 -31.11 -19.53 4.47
C VAL A 211 -31.08 -20.58 3.37
N PHE A 212 -30.26 -21.60 3.55
CA PHE A 212 -30.31 -22.83 2.77
C PHE A 212 -31.56 -23.63 3.15
N ASN A 213 -32.42 -23.86 2.16
CA ASN A 213 -33.70 -24.54 2.25
C ASN A 213 -33.74 -25.71 1.26
N TYR A 214 -33.62 -26.94 1.78
CA TYR A 214 -33.69 -28.14 0.95
C TYR A 214 -34.62 -29.21 1.53
N SER A 215 -35.65 -29.57 0.76
CA SER A 215 -36.65 -30.56 1.15
C SER A 215 -36.70 -31.78 0.21
N GLY A 216 -35.71 -31.94 -0.68
CA GLY A 216 -35.64 -33.04 -1.64
C GLY A 216 -34.93 -34.30 -1.13
N PRO A 217 -34.71 -35.30 -2.01
CA PRO A 217 -33.92 -36.51 -1.72
C PRO A 217 -32.48 -36.20 -1.31
N ALA A 218 -31.75 -37.11 -0.67
CA ALA A 218 -30.33 -36.84 -0.33
C ALA A 218 -29.52 -36.40 -1.56
N LEU A 219 -28.84 -35.25 -1.45
CA LEU A 219 -27.92 -34.78 -2.48
C LEU A 219 -26.73 -35.75 -2.56
N THR A 220 -26.39 -36.18 -3.77
CA THR A 220 -25.32 -37.15 -4.03
C THR A 220 -23.97 -36.51 -4.35
N ALA A 221 -23.95 -35.17 -4.43
CA ALA A 221 -22.75 -34.37 -4.71
C ALA A 221 -22.69 -33.16 -3.77
N ALA A 222 -21.48 -32.73 -3.43
CA ALA A 222 -21.25 -31.48 -2.73
C ALA A 222 -21.70 -30.29 -3.60
N THR A 223 -22.22 -29.25 -2.97
CA THR A 223 -22.59 -27.99 -3.63
C THR A 223 -21.80 -26.88 -2.97
N ASP A 224 -20.99 -26.19 -3.76
CA ASP A 224 -20.16 -25.07 -3.29
C ASP A 224 -20.92 -23.76 -3.52
N PHE A 225 -21.06 -22.97 -2.45
CA PHE A 225 -21.66 -21.65 -2.49
C PHE A 225 -20.56 -20.58 -2.38
N VAL A 226 -20.50 -19.70 -3.37
CA VAL A 226 -19.54 -18.59 -3.45
C VAL A 226 -20.22 -17.31 -3.00
N TYR A 227 -19.65 -16.68 -1.96
CA TYR A 227 -20.02 -15.35 -1.48
C TYR A 227 -19.10 -14.30 -2.13
N THR A 228 -19.69 -13.25 -2.70
CA THR A 228 -18.96 -12.11 -3.27
C THR A 228 -19.50 -10.83 -2.67
N ALA A 229 -18.62 -10.00 -2.11
CA ALA A 229 -18.94 -8.69 -1.55
C ALA A 229 -18.21 -7.59 -2.33
N THR A 230 -18.89 -6.47 -2.56
CA THR A 230 -18.40 -5.28 -3.30
C THR A 230 -18.75 -3.99 -2.58
#